data_AF-A0A7G2ERL3-F1
#
_entry.id   AF-A0A7G2ERL3-F1
#
_cell.length_a   1.000
_cell.length_b   1.000
_cell.length_c   1.000
_cell.angle_alpha   90.00
_cell.angle_beta   90.00
_cell.angle_gamma   90.00
#
_symmetry.space_group_name_H-M   'P 1'
#
loop_
_entity.id
_entity.type
_entity.pdbx_description
1 polymer ?
#
loop_
_entity_poly.entity_id
_entity_poly.type
_entity_poly.pdbx_seq_one_letter_code
_entity_poly.pdbx_strand_id
1 'polypeptide(L)'
;MEEDNQEIQRDTVGSSSFFKTCFNALNALSGIGILSVPYSLARGGWLSLSLLLLLAVTAFYTSLLITKCMNADRNIKTYPDIGERAFGRPGRIIVSVFMHLELYLVTTGFLILEGDNLHNLFPGFTIEMIGLRLNGKQAFMATVAFVIMPTLWWDNLSVLSYVSMSGVLATTVTLGSISWIGAFDGIGFHQKGKLINWSGIPTALSLYAFCYGAHPVLPTLYSSMKSKHQFNNVLTLHFEI
;
A
#
# COMPACT_ATOMS: atom_id res chain seq x y z
N MET A 1 23.64 34.54 -11.44
CA MET A 1 24.21 33.55 -10.50
C MET A 1 23.27 33.25 -9.33
N GLU A 2 22.49 34.21 -8.82
CA GLU A 2 21.47 33.94 -7.79
C GLU A 2 20.18 33.29 -8.31
N GLU A 3 19.77 33.53 -9.56
CA GLU A 3 18.59 32.86 -10.15
C GLU A 3 18.85 31.37 -10.46
N ASP A 4 20.06 31.02 -10.92
CA ASP A 4 20.51 29.65 -11.16
C ASP A 4 20.64 28.85 -9.83
N ASN A 5 21.06 29.51 -8.75
CA ASN A 5 21.15 28.90 -7.43
C ASN A 5 19.76 28.70 -6.77
N GLN A 6 18.75 29.51 -7.14
CA GLN A 6 17.36 29.33 -6.70
C GLN A 6 16.63 28.22 -7.45
N GLU A 7 16.90 28.00 -8.75
CA GLU A 7 16.41 26.82 -9.48
C GLU A 7 17.03 25.52 -8.95
N ILE A 8 18.35 25.51 -8.71
CA ILE A 8 19.04 24.34 -8.13
C ILE A 8 18.54 24.02 -6.71
N GLN A 9 18.24 25.03 -5.89
CA GLN A 9 17.65 24.83 -4.55
C GLN A 9 16.19 24.38 -4.57
N ARG A 10 15.36 24.82 -5.53
CA ARG A 10 13.97 24.34 -5.66
C ARG A 10 13.91 22.87 -6.08
N ASP A 11 14.78 22.44 -6.99
CA ASP A 11 14.83 21.05 -7.45
C ASP A 11 15.35 20.09 -6.37
N THR A 12 16.26 20.54 -5.49
CA THR A 12 16.78 19.71 -4.39
C THR A 12 15.78 19.49 -3.25
N VAL A 13 14.93 20.48 -2.95
CA VAL A 13 13.91 20.36 -1.89
C VAL A 13 12.72 19.52 -2.37
N GLY A 14 12.33 19.63 -3.65
CA GLY A 14 11.24 18.83 -4.23
C GLY A 14 11.54 17.34 -4.37
N SER A 15 12.74 16.99 -4.88
CA SER A 15 13.13 15.58 -5.11
C SER A 15 13.28 14.78 -3.81
N SER A 16 13.85 15.39 -2.75
CA SER A 16 14.02 14.71 -1.46
C SER A 16 12.70 14.44 -0.75
N SER A 17 11.77 15.40 -0.78
CA SER A 17 10.47 15.30 -0.14
C SER A 17 9.57 14.27 -0.84
N PHE A 18 9.59 14.25 -2.18
CA PHE A 18 8.83 13.29 -2.97
C PHE A 18 9.36 11.86 -2.79
N PHE A 19 10.69 11.67 -2.81
CA PHE A 19 11.30 10.36 -2.54
C PHE A 19 10.89 9.82 -1.17
N LYS A 20 10.98 10.65 -0.11
CA LYS A 20 10.53 10.28 1.24
C LYS A 20 9.07 9.84 1.25
N THR A 21 8.23 10.52 0.48
CA THR A 21 6.81 10.20 0.37
C THR A 21 6.58 8.85 -0.30
N CYS A 22 7.20 8.59 -1.45
CA CYS A 22 7.08 7.30 -2.12
C CYS A 22 7.65 6.16 -1.28
N PHE A 23 8.79 6.38 -0.63
CA PHE A 23 9.38 5.39 0.28
C PHE A 23 8.47 5.11 1.48
N ASN A 24 7.87 6.14 2.06
CA ASN A 24 6.93 5.98 3.16
C ASN A 24 5.59 5.38 2.71
N ALA A 25 5.15 5.61 1.48
CA ALA A 25 4.01 4.92 0.89
C ALA A 25 4.29 3.43 0.73
N LEU A 26 5.49 3.05 0.28
CA LEU A 26 5.91 1.64 0.23
C LEU A 26 5.95 1.02 1.63
N ASN A 27 6.55 1.69 2.62
CA ASN A 27 6.58 1.18 3.99
C ASN A 27 5.18 1.01 4.59
N ALA A 28 4.25 1.93 4.29
CA ALA A 28 2.85 1.80 4.71
C ALA A 28 2.18 0.58 4.06
N LEU A 29 2.41 0.34 2.76
CA LEU A 29 1.93 -0.85 2.05
C LEU A 29 2.50 -2.14 2.64
N SER A 30 3.79 -2.17 2.99
CA SER A 30 4.40 -3.31 3.68
C SER A 30 3.71 -3.61 5.02
N GLY A 31 3.32 -2.58 5.78
CA GLY A 31 2.56 -2.75 7.03
C GLY A 31 1.24 -3.50 6.84
N ILE A 32 0.49 -3.15 5.81
CA ILE A 32 -0.77 -3.84 5.46
C ILE A 32 -0.50 -5.29 5.02
N GLY A 33 0.60 -5.50 4.27
CA GLY A 33 1.04 -6.83 3.87
C GLY A 33 1.32 -7.75 5.06
N ILE A 34 2.05 -7.26 6.06
CA ILE A 34 2.40 -8.00 7.28
C ILE A 34 1.15 -8.51 8.02
N LEU A 35 0.08 -7.72 8.06
CA LEU A 35 -1.19 -8.11 8.70
C LEU A 35 -2.06 -9.01 7.79
N SER A 36 -2.03 -8.77 6.48
CA SER A 36 -2.89 -9.48 5.51
C SER A 36 -2.38 -10.88 5.17
N VAL A 37 -1.06 -11.09 5.16
CA VAL A 37 -0.44 -12.40 4.87
C VAL A 37 -0.90 -13.51 5.83
N PRO A 38 -0.83 -13.37 7.17
CA PRO A 38 -1.27 -14.42 8.08
C PRO A 38 -2.77 -14.70 7.97
N TYR A 39 -3.59 -13.67 7.75
CA TYR A 39 -5.03 -13.84 7.51
C TYR A 39 -5.31 -14.59 6.20
N SER A 40 -4.59 -14.23 5.13
CA SER A 40 -4.69 -14.90 3.82
C SER A 40 -4.29 -16.37 3.90
N LEU A 41 -3.21 -16.67 4.63
CA LEU A 41 -2.75 -18.02 4.90
C LEU A 41 -3.80 -18.83 5.68
N ALA A 42 -4.39 -18.23 6.71
CA ALA A 42 -5.45 -18.87 7.49
C ALA A 42 -6.70 -19.16 6.65
N ARG A 43 -7.03 -18.30 5.68
CA ARG A 43 -8.20 -18.48 4.80
C ARG A 43 -7.93 -19.48 3.67
N GLY A 44 -6.76 -19.44 3.05
CA GLY A 44 -6.39 -20.28 1.89
C GLY A 44 -5.80 -21.64 2.25
N GLY A 45 -5.26 -21.81 3.46
CA GLY A 45 -4.51 -23.00 3.87
C GLY A 45 -3.05 -22.95 3.43
N TRP A 46 -2.25 -23.93 3.86
CA TRP A 46 -0.80 -23.95 3.66
C TRP A 46 -0.37 -23.86 2.19
N LEU A 47 -1.11 -24.48 1.26
CA LEU A 47 -0.77 -24.44 -0.17
C LEU A 47 -0.94 -23.04 -0.78
N SER A 48 -1.65 -22.13 -0.12
CA SER A 48 -1.73 -20.73 -0.54
C SER A 48 -0.38 -20.02 -0.46
N LEU A 49 0.60 -20.52 0.32
CA LEU A 49 1.97 -19.99 0.32
C LEU A 49 2.64 -20.12 -1.05
N SER A 50 2.34 -21.16 -1.81
CA SER A 50 2.84 -21.29 -3.18
C SER A 50 2.30 -20.18 -4.08
N LEU A 51 1.06 -19.71 -3.85
CA LEU A 51 0.49 -18.57 -4.57
C LEU A 51 1.16 -17.26 -4.15
N LEU A 52 1.43 -17.06 -2.86
CA LEU A 52 2.20 -15.92 -2.37
C LEU A 52 3.57 -15.85 -3.05
N LEU A 53 4.30 -16.97 -3.10
CA LEU A 53 5.62 -17.03 -3.73
C LEU A 53 5.55 -16.79 -5.24
N LEU A 54 4.54 -17.34 -5.93
CA LEU A 54 4.31 -17.07 -7.35
C LEU A 54 4.04 -15.57 -7.61
N LEU A 55 3.21 -14.95 -6.77
CA LEU A 55 2.93 -13.51 -6.85
C LEU A 55 4.18 -12.68 -6.54
N ALA A 56 4.98 -13.06 -5.55
CA ALA A 56 6.23 -12.38 -5.24
C ALA A 56 7.22 -12.43 -6.42
N VAL A 57 7.40 -13.60 -7.04
CA VAL A 57 8.28 -13.77 -8.21
C VAL A 57 7.78 -12.98 -9.41
N THR A 58 6.48 -13.02 -9.70
CA THR A 58 5.89 -12.26 -10.81
C THR A 58 5.96 -10.76 -10.56
N ALA A 59 5.71 -10.30 -9.34
CA ALA A 59 5.81 -8.90 -8.93
C ALA A 59 7.27 -8.40 -8.99
N PHE A 60 8.24 -9.20 -8.56
CA PHE A 60 9.66 -8.88 -8.69
C PHE A 60 10.07 -8.78 -10.16
N TYR A 61 9.69 -9.77 -10.98
CA TYR A 61 9.99 -9.78 -12.41
C TYR A 61 9.41 -8.56 -13.13
N THR A 62 8.13 -8.24 -12.90
CA THR A 62 7.48 -7.07 -13.49
C THR A 62 8.11 -5.76 -13.03
N SER A 63 8.56 -5.67 -11.78
CA SER A 63 9.31 -4.52 -11.27
C SER A 63 10.65 -4.32 -11.99
N LEU A 64 11.36 -5.41 -12.29
CA LEU A 64 12.58 -5.36 -13.10
C LEU A 64 12.28 -4.92 -14.54
N LEU A 65 11.15 -5.34 -15.12
CA LEU A 65 10.73 -4.91 -16.46
C LEU A 65 10.46 -3.41 -16.49
N ILE A 66 9.72 -2.88 -15.51
CA ILE A 66 9.48 -1.44 -15.35
C ILE A 66 10.81 -0.69 -15.29
N THR A 67 11.74 -1.17 -14.46
CA THR A 67 13.08 -0.59 -14.32
C THR A 67 13.85 -0.60 -15.64
N LYS A 68 13.76 -1.68 -16.43
CA LYS A 68 14.35 -1.75 -17.77
C LYS A 68 13.72 -0.75 -18.73
N CYS A 69 12.39 -0.60 -18.73
CA CYS A 69 11.70 0.40 -19.55
C CYS A 69 12.18 1.81 -19.23
N MET A 70 12.30 2.15 -17.94
CA MET A 70 12.78 3.46 -17.50
C MET A 70 14.26 3.73 -17.82
N ASN A 71 15.09 2.69 -17.82
CA ASN A 71 16.48 2.81 -18.26
C ASN A 71 16.60 3.00 -19.77
N ALA A 72 15.69 2.40 -20.54
CA ALA A 72 15.70 2.47 -22.00
C ALA A 72 15.25 3.85 -22.54
N ASP A 73 14.32 4.53 -21.87
CA ASP A 73 13.82 5.84 -22.28
C ASP A 73 13.73 6.80 -21.08
N ARG A 74 14.58 7.83 -21.08
CA ARG A 74 14.63 8.84 -20.00
C ARG A 74 13.38 9.71 -19.91
N ASN A 75 12.53 9.70 -20.94
CA ASN A 75 11.27 10.44 -20.93
C ASN A 75 10.19 9.75 -20.09
N ILE A 76 10.37 8.46 -19.76
CA ILE A 76 9.44 7.71 -18.92
C ILE A 76 9.66 8.11 -17.46
N LYS A 77 8.68 8.82 -16.87
CA LYS A 77 8.72 9.23 -15.45
C LYS A 77 7.60 8.58 -14.64
N THR A 78 6.48 8.25 -15.29
CA THR A 78 5.28 7.71 -14.65
C THR A 78 4.85 6.38 -15.29
N TYR A 79 4.02 5.61 -14.58
CA TYR A 79 3.51 4.34 -15.09
C TYR A 79 2.68 4.50 -16.40
N PRO A 80 1.82 5.53 -16.55
CA PRO A 80 1.14 5.81 -17.82
C PRO A 80 2.08 6.13 -19.00
N ASP A 81 3.27 6.70 -18.76
CA ASP A 81 4.23 6.98 -19.84
C ASP A 81 4.77 5.68 -20.46
N ILE A 82 4.86 4.59 -19.68
CA ILE A 82 5.21 3.26 -20.20
C ILE A 82 4.13 2.80 -21.19
N GLY A 83 2.85 2.98 -20.83
CA GLY A 83 1.71 2.70 -21.69
C GLY A 83 1.71 3.55 -22.97
N GLU A 84 2.06 4.83 -22.86
CA GLU A 84 2.22 5.72 -24.01
C GLU A 84 3.33 5.24 -24.94
N ARG A 85 4.47 4.83 -24.38
CA ARG A 85 5.61 4.41 -25.18
C ARG A 85 5.37 3.10 -25.93
N ALA A 86 4.57 2.20 -25.35
CA ALA A 86 4.26 0.89 -25.92
C ALA A 86 3.09 0.92 -26.92
N PHE A 87 2.01 1.67 -26.62
CA PHE A 87 0.77 1.65 -27.41
C PHE A 87 0.32 3.03 -27.90
N GLY A 88 1.13 4.07 -27.71
CA GLY A 88 0.78 5.45 -28.02
C GLY A 88 -0.23 6.05 -27.03
N ARG A 89 -0.81 7.20 -27.40
CA ARG A 89 -1.83 7.91 -26.61
C ARG A 89 -2.96 7.03 -26.04
N PRO A 90 -3.58 6.07 -26.78
CA PRO A 90 -4.62 5.24 -26.19
C PRO A 90 -4.10 4.38 -25.03
N GLY A 91 -2.86 3.88 -25.11
CA GLY A 91 -2.21 3.15 -24.01
C GLY A 91 -2.07 3.99 -22.74
N ARG A 92 -1.65 5.25 -22.89
CA ARG A 92 -1.56 6.20 -21.76
C ARG A 92 -2.89 6.35 -21.05
N ILE A 93 -3.97 6.56 -21.80
CA ILE A 93 -5.31 6.79 -21.26
C ILE A 93 -5.79 5.54 -20.52
N ILE A 94 -5.65 4.36 -21.14
CA ILE A 94 -6.08 3.09 -20.52
C ILE A 94 -5.34 2.86 -19.20
N VAL A 95 -4.01 2.95 -19.21
CA VAL A 95 -3.19 2.75 -17.99
C VAL A 95 -3.55 3.78 -16.91
N SER A 96 -3.74 5.04 -17.30
CA SER A 96 -4.18 6.08 -16.37
C SER A 96 -5.54 5.75 -15.75
N VAL A 97 -6.53 5.34 -16.54
CA VAL A 97 -7.87 4.98 -16.03
C VAL A 97 -7.79 3.83 -15.03
N PHE A 98 -7.05 2.76 -15.35
CA PHE A 98 -6.87 1.64 -14.43
C PHE A 98 -6.17 2.05 -13.14
N MET A 99 -5.13 2.88 -13.22
CA MET A 99 -4.42 3.37 -12.03
C MET A 99 -5.32 4.21 -11.11
N HIS A 100 -6.15 5.09 -11.68
CA HIS A 100 -7.10 5.89 -10.89
C HIS A 100 -8.21 5.04 -10.28
N LEU A 101 -8.72 4.06 -11.05
CA LEU A 101 -9.71 3.11 -10.56
C LEU A 101 -9.15 2.25 -9.42
N GLU A 102 -7.94 1.75 -9.56
CA GLU A 102 -7.23 1.00 -8.52
C GLU A 102 -7.10 1.84 -7.24
N LEU A 103 -6.55 3.06 -7.34
CA LEU A 103 -6.39 3.94 -6.19
C LEU A 103 -7.72 4.25 -5.49
N TYR A 104 -8.79 4.46 -6.26
CA TYR A 104 -10.14 4.67 -5.74
C TYR A 104 -10.68 3.45 -4.98
N LEU A 105 -10.55 2.25 -5.57
CA LEU A 105 -11.02 1.00 -4.97
C LEU A 105 -10.25 0.69 -3.68
N VAL A 106 -8.92 0.88 -3.69
CA VAL A 106 -8.06 0.68 -2.53
C VAL A 106 -8.41 1.64 -1.40
N THR A 107 -8.58 2.94 -1.71
CA THR A 107 -8.96 3.95 -0.72
C THR A 107 -10.33 3.64 -0.11
N THR A 108 -11.30 3.26 -0.95
CA THR A 108 -12.64 2.86 -0.49
C THR A 108 -12.57 1.62 0.40
N GLY A 109 -11.75 0.64 0.04
CA GLY A 109 -11.52 -0.56 0.85
C GLY A 109 -10.98 -0.24 2.24
N PHE A 110 -10.01 0.68 2.34
CA PHE A 110 -9.49 1.12 3.65
C PHE A 110 -10.54 1.84 4.49
N LEU A 111 -11.36 2.71 3.89
CA LEU A 111 -12.43 3.38 4.63
C LEU A 111 -13.45 2.38 5.21
N ILE A 112 -13.79 1.35 4.44
CA ILE A 112 -14.68 0.28 4.92
C ILE A 112 -14.02 -0.50 6.05
N LEU A 113 -12.73 -0.88 5.89
CA LEU A 113 -11.98 -1.63 6.88
C LEU A 113 -11.87 -0.87 8.21
N GLU A 114 -11.53 0.42 8.18
CA GLU A 114 -11.47 1.27 9.37
C GLU A 114 -12.85 1.44 10.02
N GLY A 115 -13.90 1.62 9.21
CA GLY A 115 -15.28 1.68 9.70
C GLY A 115 -15.73 0.38 10.38
N ASP A 116 -15.35 -0.78 9.82
CA ASP A 116 -15.61 -2.09 10.41
C ASP A 116 -14.81 -2.31 11.70
N ASN A 117 -13.53 -1.94 11.71
CA ASN A 117 -12.69 -2.03 12.91
C ASN A 117 -13.26 -1.19 14.05
N LEU A 118 -13.65 0.06 13.77
CA LEU A 118 -14.18 0.95 14.79
C LEU A 118 -15.57 0.51 15.28
N HIS A 119 -16.40 -0.03 14.40
CA HIS A 119 -17.67 -0.64 14.77
C HIS A 119 -17.48 -1.87 15.69
N ASN A 120 -16.48 -2.71 15.42
CA ASN A 120 -16.14 -3.87 16.25
C ASN A 120 -15.54 -3.47 17.62
N LEU A 121 -14.86 -2.32 17.71
CA LEU A 121 -14.34 -1.78 18.96
C LEU A 121 -15.43 -1.14 19.84
N PHE A 122 -16.44 -0.52 19.23
CA PHE A 122 -17.56 0.12 19.93
C PHE A 122 -18.92 -0.47 19.50
N PRO A 123 -19.16 -1.78 19.78
CA PRO A 123 -20.40 -2.43 19.42
C PRO A 123 -21.53 -1.87 20.31
N GLY A 124 -22.39 -1.04 19.73
CA GLY A 124 -23.48 -0.35 20.46
C GLY A 124 -23.51 1.16 20.24
N PHE A 125 -22.52 1.73 19.56
CA PHE A 125 -22.58 3.14 19.17
C PHE A 125 -23.56 3.35 18.02
N THR A 126 -24.70 3.97 18.33
CA THR A 126 -25.72 4.39 17.35
C THR A 126 -25.92 5.90 17.48
N ILE A 127 -25.74 6.64 16.38
CA ILE A 127 -26.07 8.07 16.33
C ILE A 127 -27.52 8.21 15.86
N GLU A 128 -28.42 8.56 16.77
CA GLU A 128 -29.73 9.13 16.41
C GLU A 128 -29.58 10.65 16.31
N MET A 129 -29.41 11.18 15.11
CA MET A 129 -29.54 12.62 14.84
C MET A 129 -30.74 12.86 13.93
N ILE A 130 -31.70 13.64 14.45
CA ILE A 130 -32.82 14.26 13.72
C ILE A 130 -33.52 13.27 12.77
N GLY A 131 -34.08 12.19 13.32
CA GLY A 131 -34.95 11.25 12.59
C GLY A 131 -34.27 10.29 11.61
N LEU A 132 -32.96 10.41 11.38
CA LEU A 132 -32.16 9.47 10.59
C LEU A 132 -31.41 8.52 11.52
N ARG A 133 -31.82 7.24 11.54
CA ARG A 133 -31.06 6.17 12.18
C ARG A 133 -29.90 5.78 11.28
N LEU A 134 -28.75 6.44 11.47
CA LEU A 134 -27.51 6.04 10.83
C LEU A 134 -26.98 4.79 11.55
N ASN A 135 -26.79 3.71 10.79
CA ASN A 135 -26.14 2.51 11.26
C ASN A 135 -24.72 2.86 11.74
N GLY A 136 -24.30 2.42 12.93
CA GLY A 136 -23.03 2.81 13.55
C GLY A 136 -21.82 2.64 12.63
N LYS A 137 -21.83 1.61 11.79
CA LYS A 137 -20.81 1.38 10.74
C LYS A 137 -20.71 2.54 9.74
N GLN A 138 -21.83 3.06 9.24
CA GLN A 138 -21.85 4.18 8.29
C GLN A 138 -21.40 5.49 8.93
N ALA A 139 -21.77 5.72 10.18
CA ALA A 139 -21.30 6.87 10.95
C ALA A 139 -19.79 6.84 11.18
N PHE A 140 -19.22 5.67 11.51
CA PHE A 140 -17.77 5.50 11.67
C PHE A 140 -17.01 5.68 10.36
N MET A 141 -17.48 5.09 9.26
CA MET A 141 -16.88 5.33 7.93
C MET A 141 -16.86 6.82 7.57
N ALA A 142 -17.97 7.54 7.80
CA ALA A 142 -18.05 8.98 7.56
C ALA A 142 -17.12 9.79 8.47
N THR A 143 -16.99 9.39 9.74
CA THR A 143 -16.10 10.03 10.71
C THR A 143 -14.64 9.86 10.30
N VAL A 144 -14.23 8.64 9.92
CA VAL A 144 -12.88 8.36 9.44
C VAL A 144 -12.58 9.16 8.17
N ALA A 145 -13.51 9.20 7.21
CA ALA A 145 -13.36 10.02 6.00
C ALA A 145 -13.17 11.51 6.33
N PHE A 146 -13.95 12.04 7.28
CA PHE A 146 -13.84 13.42 7.72
C PHE A 146 -12.49 13.73 8.41
N VAL A 147 -11.95 12.80 9.20
CA VAL A 147 -10.64 12.94 9.85
C VAL A 147 -9.50 12.84 8.84
N ILE A 148 -9.61 11.98 7.82
CA ILE A 148 -8.58 11.83 6.78
C ILE A 148 -8.60 13.00 5.80
N MET A 149 -9.77 13.54 5.48
CA MET A 149 -9.96 14.65 4.53
C MET A 149 -8.99 15.84 4.71
N PRO A 150 -8.78 16.42 5.91
CA PRO A 150 -7.83 17.51 6.09
C PRO A 150 -6.38 17.10 5.81
N THR A 151 -6.04 15.83 6.01
CA THR A 151 -4.72 15.28 5.66
C THR A 151 -4.46 15.31 4.15
N LEU A 152 -5.52 15.29 3.32
CA LEU A 152 -5.43 15.37 1.87
C LEU A 152 -5.25 16.81 1.36
N TRP A 153 -5.57 17.82 2.18
CA TRP A 153 -5.39 19.24 1.82
C TRP A 153 -3.99 19.75 2.14
N TRP A 154 -3.17 18.95 2.84
CA TRP A 154 -1.82 19.33 3.20
C TRP A 154 -0.84 18.81 2.15
N ASP A 155 -0.34 19.71 1.30
CA ASP A 155 0.75 19.43 0.34
C ASP A 155 2.12 19.19 1.02
N ASN A 156 2.15 19.17 2.35
CA ASN A 156 3.34 18.92 3.15
C ASN A 156 3.63 17.42 3.24
N LEU A 157 4.32 16.92 2.22
CA LEU A 157 4.92 15.58 2.12
C LEU A 157 5.68 15.11 3.39
N SER A 158 6.21 16.04 4.19
CA SER A 158 6.83 15.72 5.48
C SER A 158 5.84 15.19 6.53
N VAL A 159 4.61 15.70 6.57
CA VAL A 159 3.57 15.24 7.50
C VAL A 159 3.12 13.82 7.13
N LEU A 160 2.95 13.56 5.82
CA LEU A 160 2.63 12.23 5.32
C LEU A 160 3.73 11.21 5.67
N SER A 161 5.00 11.64 5.67
CA SER A 161 6.12 10.83 6.11
C SER A 161 6.00 10.44 7.60
N TYR A 162 5.71 11.39 8.50
CA TYR A 162 5.50 11.10 9.92
C TYR A 162 4.30 10.18 10.19
N VAL A 163 3.19 10.39 9.47
CA VAL A 163 1.98 9.55 9.60
C VAL A 163 2.30 8.10 9.20
N SER A 164 2.98 7.87 8.08
CA SER A 164 3.40 6.53 7.66
C SER A 164 4.31 5.84 8.70
N MET A 165 5.28 6.56 9.26
CA MET A 165 6.16 6.02 10.31
C MET A 165 5.36 5.59 11.54
N SER A 166 4.35 6.36 11.94
CA SER A 166 3.45 5.98 13.04
C SER A 166 2.63 4.73 12.72
N GLY A 167 2.20 4.55 11.47
CA GLY A 167 1.48 3.36 11.01
C GLY A 167 2.32 2.09 11.05
N VAL A 168 3.59 2.17 10.63
CA VAL A 168 4.53 1.04 10.74
C VAL A 168 4.75 0.67 12.21
N LEU A 169 5.00 1.64 13.08
CA LEU A 169 5.15 1.41 14.51
C LEU A 169 3.90 0.76 15.13
N ALA A 170 2.71 1.28 14.82
CA ALA A 170 1.44 0.72 15.28
C ALA A 170 1.26 -0.74 14.83
N THR A 171 1.66 -1.05 13.59
CA THR A 171 1.63 -2.41 13.03
C THR A 171 2.58 -3.34 13.79
N THR A 172 3.82 -2.91 14.03
CA THR A 172 4.80 -3.69 14.80
C THR A 172 4.35 -3.94 16.23
N VAL A 173 3.79 -2.94 16.90
CA VAL A 173 3.24 -3.08 18.26
C VAL A 173 2.06 -4.07 18.28
N THR A 174 1.17 -4.00 17.29
CA THR A 174 0.04 -4.93 17.16
C THR A 174 0.52 -6.36 16.95
N LEU A 175 1.50 -6.57 16.07
CA LEU A 175 2.07 -7.90 15.82
C LEU A 175 2.79 -8.46 17.05
N GLY A 176 3.53 -7.61 17.77
CA GLY A 176 4.18 -7.95 19.03
C GLY A 176 3.17 -8.33 20.11
N SER A 177 2.05 -7.61 20.21
CA SER A 177 0.96 -7.91 21.14
C SER A 177 0.30 -9.25 20.82
N ILE A 178 -0.02 -9.51 19.55
CA ILE A 178 -0.62 -10.78 19.11
C ILE A 178 0.34 -11.95 19.40
N SER A 179 1.64 -11.75 19.14
CA SER A 179 2.67 -12.76 19.37
C SER A 179 2.86 -13.04 20.88
N TRP A 180 2.81 -12.00 21.71
CA TRP A 180 2.88 -12.14 23.18
C TRP A 180 1.70 -12.95 23.72
N ILE A 181 0.48 -12.58 23.35
CA ILE A 181 -0.74 -13.29 23.78
C ILE A 181 -0.69 -14.74 23.26
N GLY A 182 -0.26 -14.94 22.02
CA GLY A 182 -0.09 -16.28 21.42
C GLY A 182 0.91 -17.18 22.14
N ALA A 183 2.02 -16.62 22.60
CA ALA A 183 3.12 -17.37 23.23
C ALA A 183 2.97 -17.57 24.74
N PHE A 184 2.46 -16.57 25.46
CA PHE A 184 2.50 -16.53 26.93
C PHE A 184 1.13 -16.60 27.62
N ASP A 185 0.04 -16.15 26.99
CA ASP A 185 -1.31 -16.15 27.60
C ASP A 185 -2.13 -17.43 27.33
N GLY A 186 -1.48 -18.51 26.89
CA GLY A 186 -2.08 -19.84 26.89
C GLY A 186 -3.15 -20.12 25.81
N ILE A 187 -3.45 -19.17 24.91
CA ILE A 187 -4.29 -19.44 23.73
C ILE A 187 -3.63 -20.43 22.76
N GLY A 188 -2.29 -20.51 22.75
CA GLY A 188 -1.49 -21.45 21.96
C GLY A 188 -1.66 -21.33 20.44
N PHE A 189 -0.60 -21.60 19.67
CA PHE A 189 -0.71 -21.78 18.22
C PHE A 189 -1.39 -23.13 17.93
N HIS A 190 -2.72 -23.17 18.00
CA HIS A 190 -3.49 -24.34 17.61
C HIS A 190 -3.37 -24.54 16.10
N GLN A 191 -2.40 -25.36 15.68
CA GLN A 191 -2.16 -25.80 14.31
C GLN A 191 -3.34 -26.66 13.79
N LYS A 192 -4.51 -26.05 13.55
CA LYS A 192 -5.59 -26.64 12.75
C LYS A 192 -5.45 -26.21 11.28
N GLY A 193 -4.23 -26.29 10.74
CA GLY A 193 -3.96 -25.88 9.38
C GLY A 193 -4.58 -26.87 8.39
N LYS A 194 -5.63 -26.46 7.67
CA LYS A 194 -6.06 -27.19 6.47
C LYS A 194 -4.97 -27.05 5.40
N LEU A 195 -4.60 -28.15 4.75
CA LEU A 195 -3.64 -28.14 3.63
C LEU A 195 -4.11 -27.20 2.50
N ILE A 196 -5.40 -27.26 2.18
CA ILE A 196 -6.02 -26.39 1.19
C ILE A 196 -7.44 -26.05 1.62
N ASN A 197 -7.84 -24.81 1.40
CA ASN A 197 -9.23 -24.39 1.50
C ASN A 197 -9.65 -23.71 0.19
N TRP A 198 -10.16 -24.51 -0.75
CA TRP A 198 -10.57 -24.05 -2.08
C TRP A 198 -11.52 -22.83 -2.04
N SER A 199 -12.42 -22.78 -1.05
CA SER A 199 -13.34 -21.65 -0.88
C SER A 199 -12.65 -20.34 -0.47
N GLY A 200 -11.49 -20.43 0.18
CA GLY A 200 -10.70 -19.29 0.63
C GLY A 200 -9.55 -18.90 -0.30
N ILE A 201 -9.25 -19.70 -1.33
CA ILE A 201 -8.17 -19.39 -2.29
C ILE A 201 -8.39 -18.07 -3.02
N PRO A 202 -9.59 -17.71 -3.52
CA PRO A 202 -9.80 -16.41 -4.17
C PRO A 202 -9.54 -15.23 -3.23
N THR A 203 -9.93 -15.35 -1.95
CA THR A 203 -9.65 -14.33 -0.93
C THR A 203 -8.16 -14.23 -0.62
N ALA A 204 -7.47 -15.36 -0.48
CA ALA A 204 -6.03 -15.38 -0.25
C ALA A 204 -5.27 -14.78 -1.44
N LEU A 205 -5.63 -15.15 -2.67
CA LEU A 205 -5.02 -14.65 -3.89
C LEU A 205 -5.19 -13.13 -4.04
N SER A 206 -6.41 -12.62 -3.82
CA SER A 206 -6.68 -11.18 -3.93
C SER A 206 -5.92 -10.38 -2.88
N LEU A 207 -5.85 -10.85 -1.63
CA LEU A 207 -5.09 -10.19 -0.58
C LEU A 207 -3.58 -10.24 -0.85
N TYR A 208 -3.04 -11.38 -1.29
CA TYR A 208 -1.62 -11.47 -1.68
C TYR A 208 -1.30 -10.56 -2.88
N ALA A 209 -2.18 -10.52 -3.90
CA ALA A 209 -1.98 -9.65 -5.05
C ALA A 209 -2.01 -8.17 -4.63
N PHE A 210 -2.90 -7.81 -3.70
CA PHE A 210 -2.97 -6.48 -3.12
C PHE A 210 -1.68 -6.11 -2.37
N CYS A 211 -1.08 -7.04 -1.62
CA CYS A 211 0.20 -6.81 -0.92
C CYS A 211 1.35 -6.46 -1.88
N TYR A 212 1.33 -7.02 -3.09
CA TYR A 212 2.37 -6.80 -4.10
C TYR A 212 2.00 -5.75 -5.15
N GLY A 213 0.88 -5.03 -5.01
CA GLY A 213 0.36 -4.05 -5.97
C GLY A 213 1.07 -2.69 -6.04
N ALA A 214 2.36 -2.63 -5.72
CA ALA A 214 3.10 -1.35 -5.63
C ALA A 214 3.65 -0.85 -6.98
N HIS A 215 3.48 -1.61 -8.07
CA HIS A 215 4.08 -1.33 -9.39
C HIS A 215 3.80 0.06 -9.96
N PRO A 216 2.60 0.64 -9.84
CA PRO A 216 2.33 1.96 -10.40
C PRO A 216 3.14 3.09 -9.75
N VAL A 217 3.63 2.88 -8.53
CA VAL A 217 4.43 3.86 -7.77
C VAL A 217 5.93 3.74 -8.07
N LEU A 218 6.38 2.58 -8.57
CA LEU A 218 7.80 2.32 -8.84
C LEU A 218 8.45 3.32 -9.80
N PRO A 219 7.83 3.72 -10.93
CA PRO A 219 8.46 4.70 -11.82
C PRO A 219 8.69 6.05 -11.17
N THR A 220 7.73 6.50 -10.38
CA THR A 220 7.81 7.79 -9.71
C THR A 220 8.86 7.74 -8.60
N LEU A 221 9.00 6.61 -7.90
CA LEU A 221 10.09 6.40 -6.94
C LEU A 221 11.46 6.40 -7.64
N TYR A 222 11.60 5.63 -8.73
CA TYR A 222 12.84 5.52 -9.48
C TYR A 222 13.31 6.87 -10.04
N SER A 223 12.39 7.65 -10.62
CA SER A 223 12.71 8.97 -11.19
C SER A 223 13.06 10.02 -10.13
N SER A 224 12.60 9.82 -8.89
CA SER A 224 12.86 10.73 -7.77
C SER A 224 14.14 10.42 -7.01
N MET A 225 14.77 9.29 -7.27
CA MET A 225 16.03 8.89 -6.64
C MET A 225 17.24 9.59 -7.28
N LYS A 226 18.05 10.25 -6.44
CA LYS A 226 19.30 10.89 -6.85
C LYS A 226 20.35 9.89 -7.37
N SER A 227 20.37 8.67 -6.83
CA SER A 227 21.27 7.59 -7.27
C SER A 227 20.47 6.37 -7.74
N LYS A 228 20.36 6.19 -9.05
CA LYS A 228 19.67 5.06 -9.69
C LYS A 228 20.26 3.69 -9.32
N HIS A 229 21.55 3.65 -8.94
CA HIS A 229 22.21 2.42 -8.51
C HIS A 229 21.63 1.88 -7.18
N GLN A 230 21.13 2.74 -6.30
CA GLN A 230 20.54 2.33 -5.04
C GLN A 230 19.14 1.72 -5.22
N PHE A 231 18.49 1.93 -6.38
CA PHE A 231 17.10 1.50 -6.61
C PHE A 231 16.99 -0.02 -6.63
N ASN A 232 17.95 -0.71 -7.26
CA ASN A 232 17.96 -2.17 -7.27
C ASN A 232 18.07 -2.74 -5.85
N ASN A 233 18.86 -2.11 -4.97
CA ASN A 233 18.97 -2.58 -3.58
C ASN A 233 17.65 -2.37 -2.80
N VAL A 234 16.96 -1.24 -3.02
CA VAL A 234 15.64 -0.98 -2.41
C VAL A 234 14.60 -1.97 -2.94
N LEU A 235 14.65 -2.29 -4.24
CA LEU A 235 13.74 -3.25 -4.85
C LEU A 235 13.97 -4.65 -4.31
N THR A 236 15.24 -5.10 -4.21
CA THR A 236 15.57 -6.40 -3.61
C THR A 236 15.12 -6.45 -2.16
N LEU A 237 15.38 -5.41 -1.35
CA LEU A 237 14.96 -5.36 0.05
C LEU A 237 13.44 -5.43 0.21
N HIS A 238 12.67 -4.74 -0.64
CA HIS A 238 11.20 -4.74 -0.57
C HIS A 238 10.57 -6.11 -0.89
N PHE A 239 11.18 -6.89 -1.79
CA PHE A 239 10.67 -8.20 -2.18
C PHE A 239 11.27 -9.35 -1.37
N GLU A 240 12.30 -9.10 -0.56
CA GLU A 240 12.89 -10.04 0.38
C GLU A 240 12.16 -10.06 1.75
N ILE A 241 11.43 -8.98 2.07
CA ILE A 241 10.52 -8.84 3.23
C ILE A 241 9.13 -9.37 2.88
#